data_AF-A0A1M5QQG3-F1
#
_entry.id   AF-A0A1M5QQG3-F1
#
_cell.length_a   1.000
_cell.length_b   1.000
_cell.length_c   1.000
_cell.angle_alpha   90.00
_cell.angle_beta   90.00
_cell.angle_gamma   90.00
#
_symmetry.space_group_name_H-M   'P 1'
#
loop_
_entity.id
_entity.type
_entity.pdbx_description
1 polymer ?
#
loop_
_entity_poly.entity_id
_entity_poly.type
_entity_poly.pdbx_seq_one_letter_code
_entity_poly.pdbx_strand_id
1 'polypeptide(L)'
;MNREEHLRIDSWNNSIQAFGKSYIFSKRAQFYSNWNKFLTIMGIVVPLTIGATASGYGFDSEILKNTITISIPLSIIQLIISAFALVNNWNDNLSYSLEAVNDYNSLSDGFKKLGKNPPENYNEFLKSFEILEIKMTSRSENDAKYNLKERELRKGMRYALREFQRKCVGCDLIPISIASTDCEVCGNFKRSLIHKILFHG
;
A
#
# COMPACT_ATOMS: atom_id res chain seq x y z
N MET A 1 -32.41 -19.63 -3.32
CA MET A 1 -31.79 -18.38 -3.81
C MET A 1 -31.54 -18.55 -5.31
N ASN A 2 -31.81 -17.55 -6.16
CA ASN A 2 -31.63 -17.64 -7.61
C ASN A 2 -30.13 -17.65 -7.97
N ARG A 3 -29.72 -18.32 -9.06
CA ARG A 3 -28.32 -18.37 -9.53
C ARG A 3 -27.75 -16.97 -9.81
N GLU A 4 -28.56 -16.09 -10.37
CA GLU A 4 -28.19 -14.69 -10.60
C GLU A 4 -27.90 -13.93 -9.30
N GLU A 5 -28.67 -14.22 -8.25
CA GLU A 5 -28.48 -13.58 -6.94
C GLU A 5 -27.16 -14.03 -6.30
N HIS A 6 -26.77 -15.30 -6.46
CA HIS A 6 -25.45 -15.79 -6.05
C HIS A 6 -24.33 -15.00 -6.72
N LEU A 7 -24.34 -14.91 -8.06
CA LEU A 7 -23.33 -14.15 -8.81
C LEU A 7 -23.28 -12.68 -8.40
N ARG A 8 -24.43 -12.09 -8.08
CA ARG A 8 -24.49 -10.70 -7.61
C ARG A 8 -23.83 -10.53 -6.24
N ILE A 9 -24.11 -11.43 -5.30
CA ILE A 9 -23.49 -11.43 -3.96
C ILE A 9 -21.98 -11.64 -4.09
N ASP A 10 -21.56 -12.60 -4.90
CA ASP A 10 -20.14 -12.90 -5.10
C ASP A 10 -19.41 -11.73 -5.77
N SER A 11 -20.06 -11.04 -6.72
CA SER A 11 -19.55 -9.80 -7.29
C SER A 11 -19.33 -8.73 -6.22
N TRP A 12 -20.27 -8.52 -5.30
CA TRP A 12 -20.07 -7.58 -4.20
C TRP A 12 -18.94 -8.00 -3.25
N ASN A 13 -18.85 -9.28 -2.92
CA ASN A 13 -17.80 -9.82 -2.05
C ASN A 13 -16.41 -9.64 -2.67
N ASN A 14 -16.25 -10.00 -3.94
CA ASN A 14 -14.99 -9.85 -4.66
C ASN A 14 -14.61 -8.37 -4.84
N SER A 15 -15.59 -7.49 -5.06
CA SER A 15 -15.36 -6.05 -5.10
C SER A 15 -14.76 -5.52 -3.79
N ILE A 16 -15.35 -5.90 -2.64
CA ILE A 16 -14.87 -5.50 -1.31
C ILE A 16 -13.45 -6.03 -1.06
N GLN A 17 -13.20 -7.30 -1.38
CA GLN A 17 -11.88 -7.90 -1.20
C GLN A 17 -10.81 -7.21 -2.06
N ALA A 18 -11.08 -6.99 -3.35
CA ALA A 18 -10.19 -6.28 -4.25
C ALA A 18 -9.91 -4.86 -3.75
N PHE A 19 -10.95 -4.13 -3.34
CA PHE A 19 -10.79 -2.77 -2.79
C PHE A 19 -9.92 -2.75 -1.52
N GLY A 20 -10.11 -3.72 -0.62
CA GLY A 20 -9.30 -3.89 0.57
C GLY A 20 -7.82 -4.12 0.24
N LYS A 21 -7.53 -4.97 -0.75
CA LYS A 21 -6.16 -5.22 -1.22
C LYS A 21 -5.53 -3.98 -1.88
N SER A 22 -6.29 -3.26 -2.72
CA SER A 22 -5.85 -1.98 -3.29
C SER A 22 -5.39 -1.00 -2.20
N TYR A 23 -6.16 -0.88 -1.12
CA TYR A 23 -5.78 -0.02 0.00
C TYR A 23 -4.46 -0.45 0.67
N ILE A 24 -4.24 -1.76 0.86
CA ILE A 24 -2.99 -2.27 1.44
C ILE A 24 -1.79 -1.87 0.57
N PHE A 25 -1.87 -2.15 -0.73
CA PHE A 25 -0.80 -1.82 -1.66
C PHE A 25 -0.62 -0.31 -1.85
N SER A 26 -1.67 0.49 -1.76
CA SER A 26 -1.58 1.96 -1.76
C SER A 26 -0.75 2.46 -0.57
N LYS A 27 -0.95 1.86 0.61
CA LYS A 27 -0.13 2.18 1.78
C LYS A 27 1.32 1.73 1.62
N ARG A 28 1.56 0.57 0.99
CA ARG A 28 2.92 0.10 0.66
C ARG A 28 3.63 1.08 -0.28
N ALA A 29 2.97 1.44 -1.38
CA ALA A 29 3.47 2.40 -2.35
C ALA A 29 3.78 3.75 -1.70
N GLN A 30 2.89 4.28 -0.86
CA GLN A 30 3.12 5.56 -0.16
C GLN A 30 4.38 5.51 0.71
N PHE A 31 4.61 4.41 1.43
CA PHE A 31 5.79 4.25 2.28
C PHE A 31 7.07 4.22 1.46
N TYR A 32 7.16 3.33 0.47
CA TYR A 32 8.37 3.21 -0.36
C TYR A 32 8.63 4.50 -1.14
N SER A 33 7.58 5.15 -1.68
CA SER A 33 7.70 6.43 -2.36
C SER A 33 8.27 7.52 -1.45
N ASN A 34 7.74 7.66 -0.23
CA ASN A 34 8.19 8.70 0.70
C ASN A 34 9.64 8.48 1.13
N TRP A 35 10.00 7.23 1.43
CA TRP A 35 11.36 6.89 1.81
C TRP A 35 12.37 7.07 0.67
N ASN A 36 12.02 6.64 -0.55
CA ASN A 36 12.86 6.86 -1.72
C ASN A 36 13.06 8.36 -1.98
N LYS A 37 11.99 9.17 -1.90
CA LYS A 37 12.08 10.63 -2.00
C LYS A 37 13.01 11.21 -0.93
N PHE A 38 12.88 10.78 0.32
CA PHE A 38 13.74 11.23 1.40
C PHE A 38 15.22 10.91 1.12
N LEU A 39 15.53 9.69 0.70
CA LEU A 39 16.89 9.29 0.34
C LEU A 39 17.45 10.11 -0.82
N THR A 40 16.67 10.32 -1.88
CA THR A 40 17.07 11.14 -3.03
C THR A 40 17.32 12.59 -2.62
N ILE A 41 16.43 13.18 -1.82
CA ILE A 41 16.59 14.56 -1.34
C ILE A 41 17.86 14.68 -0.49
N MET A 42 18.09 13.77 0.47
CA MET A 42 19.29 13.81 1.31
C MET A 42 20.56 13.65 0.49
N GLY A 43 20.58 12.73 -0.48
CA GLY A 43 21.71 12.51 -1.38
C GLY A 43 22.06 13.71 -2.26
N ILE A 44 21.14 14.65 -2.47
CA ILE A 44 21.35 15.87 -3.25
C ILE A 44 21.63 17.07 -2.35
N VAL A 45 20.81 17.28 -1.32
CA VAL A 45 20.88 18.47 -0.46
C VAL A 45 22.17 18.50 0.34
N VAL A 46 22.61 17.38 0.92
CA VAL A 46 23.86 17.35 1.71
C VAL A 46 25.07 17.82 0.88
N PRO A 47 25.41 17.21 -0.27
CA PRO A 47 26.55 17.67 -1.06
C PRO A 47 26.36 19.10 -1.61
N LEU A 48 25.14 19.50 -2.01
CA LEU A 48 24.87 20.87 -2.46
C LEU A 48 25.14 21.91 -1.35
N THR A 49 24.73 21.63 -0.11
CA THR A 49 24.97 22.56 1.01
C THR A 49 26.45 22.71 1.34
N ILE A 50 27.24 21.63 1.28
CA ILE A 50 28.70 21.68 1.44
C ILE A 50 29.32 22.52 0.31
N GLY A 51 28.97 22.23 -0.94
CA GLY A 51 29.50 22.94 -2.11
C GLY A 51 29.16 24.43 -2.09
N ALA A 52 27.89 24.78 -1.82
CA ALA A 52 27.45 26.16 -1.72
C ALA A 52 28.15 26.92 -0.57
N THR A 53 28.35 26.27 0.58
CA THR A 53 29.05 26.87 1.72
C THR A 53 30.52 27.14 1.37
N ALA A 54 31.20 26.18 0.74
CA ALA A 54 32.59 26.32 0.32
C ALA A 54 32.75 27.44 -0.72
N SER A 55 31.84 27.52 -1.70
CA SER A 55 31.85 28.58 -2.72
C SER A 55 31.52 29.97 -2.15
N GLY A 56 30.59 30.06 -1.19
CA GLY A 56 30.13 31.34 -0.65
C GLY A 56 31.03 31.94 0.42
N TYR A 57 31.59 31.10 1.30
CA TYR A 57 32.36 31.54 2.48
C TYR A 57 33.86 31.23 2.37
N GLY A 58 34.29 30.45 1.38
CA GLY A 58 35.67 30.02 1.20
C GLY A 58 36.03 28.76 2.01
N PHE A 59 37.12 28.10 1.61
CA PHE A 59 37.53 26.79 2.13
C PHE A 59 38.06 26.80 3.57
N ASP A 60 38.56 27.94 4.06
CA ASP A 60 39.10 28.07 5.41
C ASP A 60 38.09 28.60 6.44
N SER A 61 36.85 28.85 6.01
CA SER A 61 35.82 29.41 6.89
C SER A 61 35.39 28.45 7.99
N GLU A 62 35.15 29.00 9.18
CA GLU A 62 34.61 28.24 10.32
C GLU A 62 33.22 27.68 10.04
N ILE A 63 32.43 28.40 9.22
CA ILE A 63 31.10 27.97 8.75
C ILE A 63 31.22 26.66 7.95
N LEU A 64 32.18 26.56 7.02
CA LEU A 64 32.38 25.32 6.26
C LEU A 64 32.76 24.14 7.16
N LYS A 65 33.65 24.36 8.14
CA LYS A 65 34.03 23.32 9.12
C LYS A 65 32.81 22.78 9.85
N ASN A 66 31.95 23.67 10.37
CA ASN A 66 30.72 23.28 11.06
C ASN A 66 29.74 22.53 10.15
N THR A 67 29.56 22.99 8.90
CA THR A 67 28.73 22.31 7.91
C THR A 67 29.22 20.90 7.61
N ILE A 68 30.53 20.70 7.47
CA ILE A 68 31.14 19.38 7.26
C ILE A 68 30.91 18.48 8.48
N THR A 69 31.13 18.99 9.69
CA THR A 69 30.93 18.22 10.93
C THR A 69 29.50 17.67 11.06
N ILE A 70 28.49 18.44 10.66
CA ILE A 70 27.08 18.00 10.65
C ILE A 70 26.79 17.06 9.45
N SER A 71 27.43 17.30 8.31
CA SER A 71 27.19 16.52 7.08
C SER A 71 27.71 15.09 7.14
N ILE A 72 28.77 14.83 7.92
CA ILE A 72 29.34 13.50 8.11
C ILE A 72 28.31 12.51 8.71
N PRO A 73 27.72 12.75 9.90
CA PRO A 73 26.75 11.82 10.46
C PRO A 73 25.50 11.69 9.59
N LEU A 74 25.04 12.77 8.94
CA LEU A 74 23.90 12.71 8.01
C LEU A 74 24.19 11.81 6.81
N SER A 75 25.38 11.92 6.21
CA SER A 75 25.82 11.07 5.10
C SER A 75 25.93 9.61 5.51
N ILE A 76 26.48 9.33 6.70
CA ILE A 76 26.58 7.95 7.23
C ILE A 76 25.18 7.34 7.40
N ILE A 77 24.26 8.06 8.04
CA ILE A 77 22.87 7.59 8.22
C ILE A 77 22.19 7.37 6.87
N GLN A 78 22.34 8.30 5.93
CA GLN A 78 21.76 8.18 4.59
C GLN A 78 22.31 6.95 3.85
N LEU A 79 23.61 6.69 3.91
CA LEU A 79 24.23 5.52 3.28
C LEU A 79 23.72 4.21 3.87
N ILE A 80 23.58 4.12 5.20
CA ILE A 80 23.04 2.93 5.87
C ILE A 80 21.61 2.66 5.39
N ILE A 81 20.74 3.67 5.36
CA ILE A 81 19.35 3.51 4.92
C ILE A 81 19.29 3.19 3.42
N SER A 82 20.15 3.78 2.59
CA SER A 82 20.24 3.46 1.17
C SER A 82 20.67 2.03 0.90
N ALA A 83 21.67 1.52 1.63
CA ALA A 83 22.07 0.11 1.54
C ALA A 83 20.92 -0.82 1.95
N PHE A 84 20.21 -0.48 3.03
CA PHE A 84 19.03 -1.23 3.48
C PHE A 84 17.90 -1.23 2.43
N ALA A 85 17.61 -0.07 1.84
CA ALA A 85 16.57 0.08 0.81
C ALA A 85 16.90 -0.74 -0.46
N LEU A 86 18.18 -0.78 -0.83
CA LEU A 86 18.67 -1.57 -1.96
C LEU A 86 18.53 -3.07 -1.70
N VAL A 87 19.02 -3.57 -0.56
CA VAL A 87 18.93 -5.00 -0.20
C VAL A 87 17.47 -5.47 -0.11
N ASN A 88 16.56 -4.60 0.33
CA ASN A 88 15.14 -4.92 0.42
C ASN A 88 14.35 -4.58 -0.87
N ASN A 89 15.01 -4.26 -1.98
CA ASN A 89 14.39 -3.95 -3.27
C ASN A 89 13.21 -2.97 -3.16
N TRP A 90 13.39 -1.85 -2.44
CA TRP A 90 12.31 -0.88 -2.22
C TRP A 90 11.74 -0.31 -3.52
N ASN A 91 12.56 -0.18 -4.57
CA ASN A 91 12.13 0.26 -5.89
C ASN A 91 11.18 -0.75 -6.56
N ASP A 92 11.53 -2.03 -6.56
CA ASP A 92 10.68 -3.08 -7.14
C ASP A 92 9.38 -3.22 -6.35
N ASN A 93 9.47 -3.18 -5.02
CA ASN A 93 8.31 -3.19 -4.15
C ASN A 93 7.38 -1.98 -4.38
N LEU A 94 7.94 -0.80 -4.66
CA LEU A 94 7.17 0.38 -5.02
C LEU A 94 6.44 0.18 -6.36
N SER A 95 7.17 -0.24 -7.40
CA SER A 95 6.63 -0.48 -8.73
C SER A 95 5.50 -1.52 -8.69
N TYR A 96 5.75 -2.65 -8.03
CA TYR A 96 4.76 -3.71 -7.84
C TYR A 96 3.54 -3.21 -7.06
N SER A 97 3.73 -2.45 -5.99
CA SER A 97 2.63 -1.91 -5.20
C SER A 97 1.74 -0.96 -6.01
N LEU A 98 2.33 -0.13 -6.89
CA LEU A 98 1.57 0.76 -7.78
C LEU A 98 0.77 -0.03 -8.82
N GLU A 99 1.37 -1.07 -9.39
CA GLU A 99 0.71 -1.97 -10.34
C GLU A 99 -0.48 -2.69 -9.68
N ALA A 100 -0.26 -3.26 -8.49
CA ALA A 100 -1.29 -3.95 -7.72
C ALA A 100 -2.45 -3.02 -7.32
N VAL A 101 -2.17 -1.74 -6.97
CA VAL A 101 -3.23 -0.75 -6.71
C VAL A 101 -4.12 -0.56 -7.93
N ASN A 102 -3.52 -0.38 -9.11
CA ASN A 102 -4.28 -0.14 -10.34
C ASN A 102 -5.15 -1.34 -10.70
N ASP A 103 -4.58 -2.55 -10.63
CA ASP A 103 -5.31 -3.77 -10.92
C ASP A 103 -6.44 -4.03 -9.95
N TYR A 104 -6.19 -3.90 -8.65
CA TYR A 104 -7.21 -4.14 -7.64
C TYR A 104 -8.31 -3.09 -7.65
N ASN A 105 -8.01 -1.83 -7.97
CA ASN A 105 -9.03 -0.81 -8.22
C ASN A 105 -9.89 -1.19 -9.43
N SER A 106 -9.26 -1.57 -10.55
CA SER A 106 -9.95 -2.00 -11.77
C SER A 106 -10.85 -3.21 -11.52
N LEU A 107 -10.36 -4.22 -10.79
CA LEU A 107 -11.13 -5.40 -10.37
C LEU A 107 -12.29 -5.02 -9.46
N SER A 108 -12.04 -4.20 -8.43
CA SER A 108 -13.06 -3.70 -7.52
C SER A 108 -14.21 -3.03 -8.27
N ASP A 109 -13.88 -2.13 -9.20
CA ASP A 109 -14.86 -1.40 -10.00
C ASP A 109 -15.60 -2.32 -10.98
N GLY A 110 -14.90 -3.26 -11.61
CA GLY A 110 -15.50 -4.26 -12.49
C GLY A 110 -16.54 -5.11 -11.77
N PHE A 111 -16.18 -5.68 -10.62
CA PHE A 111 -17.08 -6.47 -9.81
C PHE A 111 -18.23 -5.64 -9.24
N LYS A 112 -17.96 -4.40 -8.81
CA LYS A 112 -19.00 -3.47 -8.34
C LYS A 112 -20.03 -3.17 -9.43
N LYS A 113 -19.57 -2.97 -10.67
CA LYS A 113 -20.46 -2.75 -11.82
C LYS A 113 -21.35 -3.96 -12.07
N LEU A 114 -20.78 -5.17 -12.11
CA LEU A 114 -21.56 -6.41 -12.26
C LEU A 114 -22.57 -6.62 -11.12
N GLY A 115 -22.17 -6.36 -9.87
CA GLY A 115 -23.05 -6.49 -8.71
C GLY A 115 -24.17 -5.44 -8.66
N LYS A 116 -23.94 -4.24 -9.20
CA LYS A 116 -24.92 -3.14 -9.19
C LYS A 116 -25.88 -3.22 -10.38
N ASN A 117 -25.35 -3.47 -11.57
CA ASN A 117 -26.07 -3.48 -12.84
C ASN A 117 -25.72 -4.77 -13.60
N PRO A 118 -26.27 -5.93 -13.20
CA PRO A 118 -25.98 -7.20 -13.86
C PRO A 118 -26.55 -7.22 -15.29
N PRO A 119 -25.88 -7.91 -16.24
CA PRO A 119 -26.45 -8.17 -17.56
C PRO A 119 -27.78 -8.93 -17.48
N GLU A 120 -28.70 -8.67 -18.43
CA GLU A 120 -30.00 -9.36 -18.49
C GLU A 120 -29.85 -10.85 -18.84
N ASN A 121 -28.81 -11.20 -19.61
CA ASN A 121 -28.53 -12.57 -19.98
C ASN A 121 -27.62 -13.25 -18.94
N TYR A 122 -28.11 -14.32 -18.30
CA TYR A 122 -27.35 -15.09 -17.32
C TYR A 122 -25.98 -15.57 -17.85
N ASN A 123 -25.91 -16.06 -19.08
CA ASN A 123 -24.64 -16.57 -19.64
C ASN A 123 -23.63 -15.44 -19.87
N GLU A 124 -24.11 -14.24 -20.21
CA GLU A 124 -23.25 -13.05 -20.33
C GLU A 124 -22.75 -12.57 -18.96
N PHE A 125 -23.62 -12.61 -17.94
CA PHE A 125 -23.23 -12.31 -16.56
C PHE A 125 -22.17 -13.29 -16.07
N LEU A 126 -22.42 -14.60 -16.20
CA LEU A 126 -21.48 -15.64 -15.80
C LEU A 126 -20.12 -15.46 -16.48
N LYS A 127 -20.09 -15.29 -17.80
CA LYS A 127 -18.86 -15.09 -18.56
C LYS A 127 -18.09 -13.84 -18.11
N SER A 128 -18.80 -12.73 -17.87
CA SER A 128 -18.18 -11.48 -17.40
C SER A 128 -17.60 -11.63 -15.99
N PHE A 129 -18.30 -12.36 -15.12
CA PHE A 129 -17.84 -12.67 -13.77
C PHE A 129 -16.58 -13.55 -13.80
N GLU A 130 -16.59 -14.65 -14.57
CA GLU A 130 -15.45 -15.56 -14.71
C GLU A 130 -14.19 -14.84 -15.22
N ILE A 131 -14.34 -13.90 -16.18
CA ILE A 131 -13.21 -13.09 -16.66
C ILE A 131 -12.58 -12.28 -15.53
N LEU A 132 -13.39 -11.67 -14.66
CA LEU A 132 -12.87 -10.89 -13.53
C LEU A 132 -12.28 -11.78 -12.44
N GLU A 133 -12.90 -12.93 -12.18
CA GLU A 133 -12.41 -13.91 -11.22
C GLU A 133 -11.04 -14.48 -11.64
N ILE A 134 -10.88 -14.87 -12.90
CA ILE A 134 -9.59 -15.32 -13.44
C ILE A 134 -8.51 -14.25 -13.25
N LYS A 135 -8.82 -12.98 -13.54
CA LYS A 135 -7.88 -11.87 -13.32
C LYS A 135 -7.55 -11.68 -11.83
N MET A 136 -8.55 -11.78 -10.95
CA MET A 136 -8.35 -11.64 -9.50
C MET A 136 -7.50 -12.78 -8.93
N THR A 137 -7.72 -14.01 -9.39
CA THR A 137 -6.92 -15.19 -9.02
C THR A 137 -5.48 -15.04 -9.50
N SER A 138 -5.28 -14.69 -10.77
CA SER A 138 -3.94 -14.44 -11.31
C SER A 138 -3.18 -13.34 -10.57
N ARG A 139 -3.85 -12.24 -10.19
CA ARG A 139 -3.23 -11.19 -9.38
C ARG A 139 -2.93 -11.68 -7.95
N SER A 140 -3.81 -12.48 -7.35
CA SER A 140 -3.60 -13.06 -6.02
C SER A 140 -2.44 -14.05 -5.97
N GLU A 141 -2.22 -14.82 -7.03
CA GLU A 141 -1.03 -15.67 -7.19
C GLU A 141 0.26 -14.84 -7.25
N ASN A 142 0.22 -13.68 -7.89
CA ASN A 142 1.34 -12.74 -7.90
C ASN A 142 1.61 -12.13 -6.52
N ASP A 143 0.56 -11.87 -5.72
CA ASP A 143 0.69 -11.34 -4.35
C ASP A 143 1.48 -12.30 -3.43
N ALA A 144 1.45 -13.60 -3.69
CA ALA A 144 2.16 -14.60 -2.87
C ALA A 144 3.68 -14.32 -2.79
N LYS A 145 4.25 -13.67 -3.80
CA LYS A 145 5.67 -13.26 -3.84
C LYS A 145 5.99 -12.13 -2.85
N TYR A 146 4.99 -11.38 -2.42
CA TYR A 146 5.14 -10.15 -1.63
C TYR A 146 4.54 -10.22 -0.22
N ASN A 147 4.18 -11.44 0.24
CA ASN A 147 3.76 -11.78 1.60
C ASN A 147 2.89 -10.70 2.30
N LEU A 148 1.58 -10.76 2.08
CA LEU A 148 0.62 -9.94 2.83
C LEU A 148 0.49 -10.45 4.26
N LYS A 149 0.75 -9.59 5.25
CA LYS A 149 0.56 -9.96 6.65
C LYS A 149 -0.92 -9.96 7.00
N GLU A 150 -1.35 -10.85 7.87
CA GLU A 150 -2.74 -10.94 8.31
C GLU A 150 -3.26 -9.63 8.93
N ARG A 151 -2.40 -8.88 9.63
CA ARG A 151 -2.75 -7.54 10.13
C ARG A 151 -3.04 -6.52 9.02
N GLU A 152 -2.37 -6.62 7.88
CA GLU A 152 -2.65 -5.79 6.71
C GLU A 152 -3.98 -6.17 6.10
N LEU A 153 -4.23 -7.49 5.95
CA LEU A 153 -5.50 -8.01 5.46
C LEU A 153 -6.67 -7.51 6.31
N ARG A 154 -6.57 -7.59 7.64
CA ARG A 154 -7.58 -7.07 8.57
C ARG A 154 -7.80 -5.57 8.43
N LYS A 155 -6.71 -4.81 8.25
CA LYS A 155 -6.78 -3.36 8.04
C LYS A 155 -7.41 -3.00 6.69
N GLY A 156 -7.07 -3.72 5.63
CA GLY A 156 -7.67 -3.58 4.30
C GLY A 156 -9.16 -3.94 4.31
N MET A 157 -9.52 -5.03 4.97
CA MET A 157 -10.90 -5.45 5.18
C MET A 157 -11.70 -4.36 5.91
N ARG A 158 -11.18 -3.82 7.01
CA ARG A 158 -11.84 -2.73 7.74
C ARG A 158 -12.09 -1.51 6.85
N TYR A 159 -11.09 -1.12 6.06
CA TYR A 159 -11.20 0.00 5.13
C TYR A 159 -12.29 -0.24 4.10
N ALA A 160 -12.34 -1.43 3.52
CA ALA A 160 -13.34 -1.80 2.52
C ALA A 160 -14.75 -1.88 3.10
N LEU A 161 -14.93 -2.49 4.28
CA LEU A 161 -16.23 -2.55 4.97
C LEU A 161 -16.79 -1.15 5.26
N ARG A 162 -15.93 -0.20 5.65
CA ARG A 162 -16.32 1.21 5.83
C ARG A 162 -16.79 1.82 4.51
N GLU A 163 -16.00 1.69 3.45
CA GLU A 163 -16.33 2.31 2.16
C GLU A 163 -17.63 1.75 1.56
N PHE A 164 -17.82 0.44 1.66
CA PHE A 164 -19.00 -0.25 1.15
C PHE A 164 -20.19 -0.24 2.10
N GLN A 165 -20.05 0.37 3.29
CA GLN A 165 -21.08 0.40 4.34
C GLN A 165 -21.62 -1.01 4.69
N ARG A 166 -20.71 -1.98 4.82
CA ARG A 166 -21.03 -3.38 5.12
C ARG A 166 -20.67 -3.74 6.56
N LYS A 167 -21.48 -4.60 7.17
CA LYS A 167 -21.23 -5.15 8.50
C LYS A 167 -20.06 -6.14 8.44
N CYS A 168 -19.18 -6.09 9.43
CA CYS A 168 -18.16 -7.11 9.60
C CYS A 168 -18.77 -8.41 10.10
N VAL A 169 -18.40 -9.56 9.53
CA VAL A 169 -18.84 -10.89 9.99
C VAL A 169 -18.36 -11.21 11.41
N GLY A 170 -17.24 -10.65 11.86
CA GLY A 170 -16.66 -10.94 13.17
C GLY A 170 -17.20 -10.10 14.32
N CYS A 171 -17.71 -8.89 14.06
CA CYS A 171 -18.20 -7.99 15.13
C CYS A 171 -19.54 -7.33 14.85
N ASP A 172 -20.18 -7.62 13.71
CA ASP A 172 -21.47 -7.08 13.26
C ASP A 172 -21.60 -5.55 13.16
N LEU A 173 -20.49 -4.83 13.35
CA LEU A 173 -20.42 -3.38 13.23
C LEU A 173 -20.06 -2.97 11.79
N ILE A 174 -20.62 -1.84 11.36
CA ILE A 174 -20.17 -1.10 10.18
C ILE A 174 -19.06 -0.13 10.63
N PRO A 175 -17.81 -0.31 10.20
CA PRO A 175 -16.72 0.55 10.68
C PRO A 175 -16.93 1.99 10.19
N ILE A 176 -16.88 2.98 11.11
CA ILE A 176 -16.91 4.42 10.77
C ILE A 176 -15.51 5.03 10.66
N SER A 177 -14.50 4.37 11.25
CA SER A 177 -13.12 4.84 11.30
C SER A 177 -12.13 3.71 10.98
N ILE A 178 -10.92 4.08 10.56
CA ILE A 178 -9.84 3.13 10.31
C ILE A 178 -9.07 2.74 11.58
N ALA A 179 -9.52 3.21 12.75
CA ALA A 179 -8.88 2.89 14.02
C ALA A 179 -8.97 1.38 14.29
N SER A 180 -7.89 0.81 14.84
CA SER A 180 -7.88 -0.61 15.23
C SER A 180 -8.81 -0.83 16.41
N THR A 181 -9.62 -1.88 16.31
CA THR A 181 -10.44 -2.44 17.40
C THR A 181 -9.85 -3.78 17.84
N ASP A 182 -10.52 -4.52 18.72
CA ASP A 182 -10.08 -5.85 19.17
C ASP A 182 -10.65 -6.99 18.32
N CYS A 183 -11.42 -6.69 17.27
CA CYS A 183 -11.97 -7.70 16.36
C CYS A 183 -10.86 -8.44 15.59
N GLU A 184 -10.94 -9.76 15.54
CA GLU A 184 -9.99 -10.60 14.82
C GLU A 184 -10.17 -10.55 13.29
N VAL A 185 -11.32 -10.08 12.78
CA VAL A 185 -11.59 -10.02 11.33
C VAL A 185 -11.31 -8.64 10.73
N CYS A 186 -11.75 -7.57 11.39
CA CYS A 186 -11.60 -6.19 10.88
C CYS A 186 -10.83 -5.27 11.84
N GLY A 187 -10.10 -5.84 12.78
CA GLY A 187 -9.36 -5.11 13.82
C GLY A 187 -8.00 -5.73 14.11
N ASN A 188 -7.49 -5.43 15.29
CA ASN A 188 -6.27 -5.96 15.87
C ASN A 188 -5.04 -5.84 14.93
N PHE A 189 -4.78 -4.61 14.46
CA PHE A 189 -3.66 -4.28 13.58
C PHE A 189 -2.77 -3.14 14.12
N LYS A 190 -2.74 -2.94 15.44
CA LYS A 190 -1.84 -1.97 16.09
C LYS A 190 -0.37 -2.38 15.87
N ARG A 191 0.51 -1.39 15.70
CA ARG A 191 1.97 -1.57 15.53
C ARG A 191 2.74 -0.75 16.55
N SER A 192 3.89 -1.27 16.98
CA SER A 192 4.88 -0.50 17.72
C SER A 192 5.50 0.59 16.82
N LEU A 193 6.06 1.64 17.44
CA LEU A 193 6.62 2.79 16.74
C LEU A 193 7.75 2.39 15.78
N ILE A 194 8.66 1.51 16.25
CA ILE A 194 9.82 1.02 15.49
C ILE A 194 9.37 0.30 14.20
N HIS A 195 8.33 -0.53 14.30
CA HIS A 195 7.77 -1.23 13.14
C HIS A 195 7.16 -0.28 12.11
N LYS A 196 6.61 0.87 12.51
CA LYS A 196 6.05 1.84 11.57
C LYS A 196 7.13 2.56 10.76
N ILE A 197 8.32 2.70 11.33
CA ILE A 197 9.43 3.44 10.74
C ILE A 197 10.21 2.53 9.78
N LEU A 198 10.59 1.34 10.23
CA LEU A 198 11.55 0.49 9.51
C LEU A 198 10.90 -0.51 8.54
N PHE A 199 9.64 -0.87 8.75
CA PHE A 199 8.99 -1.93 7.98
C PHE A 199 7.61 -1.53 7.49
N HIS A 200 7.30 -1.90 6.24
CA HIS A 200 5.91 -1.95 5.81
C HIS A 200 5.26 -3.28 6.19
N GLY A 201 3.93 -3.23 6.32
CA GLY A 201 3.07 -4.33 6.74
C GLY A 201 2.93 -4.49 8.22
#